data_AF-A0A7W0VK95-F1
#
_entry.id   AF-A0A7W0VK95-F1
#
_cell.length_a   1.000
_cell.length_b   1.000
_cell.length_c   1.000
_cell.angle_alpha   90.00
_cell.angle_beta   90.00
_cell.angle_gamma   90.00
#
_symmetry.space_group_name_H-M   'P 1'
#
loop_
_entity.id
_entity.type
_entity.pdbx_description
1 polymer ?
#
loop_
_entity_poly.entity_id
_entity_poly.type
_entity_poly.pdbx_seq_one_letter_code
_entity_poly.pdbx_strand_id
1 'polypeptide(L)'
;MNVIGANGRVFGTVDDVELDAATWRATSLVARVRSDAITDLGLEKPFWSRARLSIPIHHVSGATNVVVLKTTLEEFAQLIAHAAADPD
;
A
#
# COMPACT_ATOMS: atom_id res chain seq x y z
N MET A 1 -11.21 0.18 5.95
CA MET A 1 -10.47 -0.98 6.52
C MET A 1 -9.02 -0.57 6.71
N ASN A 2 -8.41 -0.83 7.88
CA ASN A 2 -7.02 -0.42 8.13
C ASN A 2 -6.05 -1.32 7.35
N VAL A 3 -4.94 -0.74 6.93
CA VAL A 3 -3.83 -1.45 6.30
C VAL A 3 -2.64 -1.45 7.24
N ILE A 4 -2.07 -2.63 7.47
CA ILE A 4 -1.08 -2.93 8.49
C ILE A 4 0.14 -3.56 7.84
N GLY A 5 1.33 -3.05 8.13
CA GLY A 5 2.59 -3.63 7.68
C GLY A 5 2.98 -4.88 8.49
N ALA A 6 3.97 -5.64 8.02
CA ALA A 6 4.47 -6.83 8.72
C ALA A 6 4.97 -6.54 10.16
N ASN A 7 5.34 -5.29 10.46
CA ASN A 7 5.75 -4.83 11.79
C ASN A 7 4.55 -4.49 12.71
N GLY A 8 3.31 -4.72 12.28
CA GLY A 8 2.10 -4.44 13.04
C GLY A 8 1.68 -2.96 13.06
N ARG A 9 2.37 -2.08 12.32
CA ARG A 9 2.03 -0.66 12.26
C ARG A 9 0.92 -0.40 11.25
N VAL A 10 -0.08 0.38 11.67
CA VAL A 10 -1.11 0.90 10.77
C VAL A 10 -0.51 2.03 9.95
N PHE A 11 -0.63 1.94 8.63
CA PHE A 11 -0.12 2.98 7.75
C PHE A 11 -1.19 3.75 6.99
N GLY A 12 -2.38 3.17 6.86
CA GLY A 12 -3.38 3.70 5.97
C GLY A 12 -4.72 3.02 6.10
N THR A 13 -5.62 3.43 5.22
CA THR A 13 -6.94 2.83 5.05
C THR A 13 -7.16 2.47 3.60
N VAL A 14 -7.76 1.30 3.34
CA VAL A 14 -8.27 0.96 2.00
C VAL A 14 -9.41 1.91 1.66
N ASP A 15 -9.27 2.57 0.51
CA ASP A 15 -10.26 3.46 -0.11
C ASP A 15 -11.01 2.77 -1.25
N ASP A 16 -10.30 1.94 -2.04
CA ASP A 16 -10.84 1.35 -3.27
C ASP A 16 -10.22 -0.02 -3.58
N VAL A 17 -10.77 -0.72 -4.57
CA VAL A 17 -10.28 -2.01 -5.08
C VAL A 17 -10.26 -1.97 -6.60
N GLU A 18 -9.12 -2.32 -7.18
CA GLU A 18 -8.99 -2.51 -8.63
C GLU A 18 -9.34 -3.96 -8.97
N LEU A 19 -10.16 -4.11 -10.02
CA LEU A 19 -10.68 -5.40 -10.47
C LEU A 19 -10.35 -5.58 -11.95
N ASP A 20 -9.92 -6.79 -12.31
CA ASP A 20 -9.94 -7.23 -13.70
C ASP A 20 -11.39 -7.53 -14.09
N ALA A 21 -11.96 -6.74 -14.99
CA ALA A 21 -13.34 -6.85 -15.43
C ALA A 21 -13.65 -8.14 -16.25
N ALA A 22 -12.63 -8.77 -16.83
CA ALA A 22 -12.80 -10.02 -17.57
C ALA A 22 -12.88 -11.22 -16.63
N THR A 23 -12.04 -11.25 -15.60
CA THR A 23 -11.96 -12.40 -14.67
C THR A 23 -12.70 -12.18 -13.36
N TRP A 24 -13.17 -10.95 -13.09
CA TRP A 24 -13.78 -10.53 -11.84
C TRP A 24 -12.89 -10.77 -10.61
N ARG A 25 -11.57 -10.73 -10.81
CA ARG A 25 -10.59 -10.90 -9.74
C ARG A 25 -10.04 -9.54 -9.32
N ALA A 26 -9.92 -9.34 -8.02
CA ALA A 26 -9.21 -8.18 -7.48
C ALA A 26 -7.74 -8.27 -7.90
N THR A 27 -7.18 -7.20 -8.45
CA THR A 27 -5.78 -7.11 -8.88
C THR A 27 -4.96 -6.28 -7.89
N SER A 28 -5.57 -5.24 -7.33
CA SER A 28 -4.93 -4.35 -6.37
C SER A 28 -5.93 -3.77 -5.37
N LEU A 29 -5.42 -3.36 -4.22
CA LEU A 29 -6.13 -2.56 -3.23
C LEU A 29 -5.60 -1.14 -3.27
N VAL A 30 -6.48 -0.16 -3.33
CA VAL A 30 -6.09 1.25 -3.28
C VAL A 30 -6.15 1.72 -1.83
N ALA A 31 -5.00 2.07 -1.27
CA ALA A 31 -4.88 2.53 0.10
C ALA A 31 -4.49 4.01 0.17
N ARG A 32 -5.16 4.76 1.03
CA ARG A 32 -4.76 6.10 1.42
C ARG A 32 -3.81 6.03 2.60
N VAL A 33 -2.60 6.54 2.43
CA VAL A 33 -1.62 6.61 3.51
C VAL A 33 -1.97 7.73 4.47
N ARG A 34 -1.80 7.50 5.76
CA ARG A 34 -1.95 8.54 6.78
C ARG A 34 -0.70 9.42 6.85
N SER A 35 -0.89 10.71 7.10
CA SER A 35 0.19 11.68 7.19
C SER A 35 1.15 11.45 8.37
N ASP A 36 0.67 10.86 9.46
CA ASP A 36 1.49 10.50 10.62
C ASP A 36 2.41 9.31 10.30
N ALA A 37 1.88 8.27 9.66
CA ALA A 37 2.68 7.14 9.19
C ALA A 37 3.83 7.59 8.29
N ILE A 38 3.61 8.55 7.39
CA ILE A 38 4.64 9.10 6.50
C ILE A 38 5.74 9.81 7.27
N THR A 39 5.34 10.58 8.30
CA THR A 39 6.27 11.33 9.14
C THR A 39 7.13 10.36 9.96
N ASP A 40 6.53 9.31 10.51
CA ASP A 40 7.21 8.28 11.31
C ASP A 40 8.22 7.45 10.50
N LEU A 41 8.06 7.41 9.17
CA LEU A 41 8.91 6.63 8.27
C LEU A 41 10.03 7.45 7.64
N GLY A 42 10.10 8.76 7.91
CA GLY A 42 11.08 9.65 7.29
C GLY A 42 10.98 9.72 5.76
N LEU A 43 9.88 9.26 5.18
CA LEU A 43 9.64 9.30 3.74
C LEU A 43 9.38 10.76 3.35
N GLU A 44 10.09 11.25 2.33
CA GLU A 44 9.95 12.65 1.91
C GLU A 44 8.49 12.96 1.52
N LYS A 45 7.99 14.08 2.06
CA LYS A 45 6.59 14.53 1.97
C LYS A 45 5.99 14.70 0.56
N PRO A 46 6.72 14.95 -0.55
CA PRO A 46 6.06 15.23 -1.82
C PRO A 46 5.39 14.01 -2.45
N PHE A 47 5.90 12.79 -2.24
CA PHE A 47 5.35 11.60 -2.90
C PHE A 47 4.21 10.94 -2.14
N TRP A 48 4.21 10.96 -0.81
CA TRP A 48 3.36 10.08 -0.01
C TRP A 48 2.16 10.77 0.64
N SER A 49 2.24 12.08 0.94
CA SER A 49 1.29 12.79 1.83
C SER A 49 -0.16 12.90 1.32
N ARG A 50 -0.40 12.58 0.04
CA ARG A 50 -1.73 12.42 -0.56
C ARG A 50 -1.84 11.21 -1.49
N ALA A 51 -0.82 10.34 -1.52
CA ALA A 51 -0.81 9.23 -2.46
C ALA A 51 -1.86 8.20 -2.08
N ARG A 52 -2.74 7.94 -3.05
CA ARG A 52 -3.42 6.66 -3.15
C ARG A 52 -2.39 5.67 -3.67
N LEU A 53 -2.06 4.68 -2.87
CA LEU A 53 -1.19 3.59 -3.25
C LEU A 53 -2.01 2.46 -3.82
N SER A 54 -1.71 2.06 -5.05
CA SER A 54 -2.17 0.78 -5.55
C SER A 54 -1.26 -0.31 -4.99
N ILE A 55 -1.84 -1.22 -4.22
CA ILE A 55 -1.16 -2.34 -3.56
C ILE A 55 -1.59 -3.62 -4.27
N PRO A 56 -0.72 -4.23 -5.07
CA PRO A 56 -1.05 -5.51 -5.71
C PRO A 56 -1.41 -6.57 -4.67
N ILE A 57 -2.45 -7.35 -4.94
CA ILE A 57 -2.90 -8.42 -4.02
C ILE A 57 -1.81 -9.44 -3.66
N HIS A 58 -0.77 -9.62 -4.49
CA HIS A 58 0.33 -10.52 -4.15
C HIS A 58 1.22 -10.02 -3.00
N HIS A 59 1.18 -8.72 -2.67
CA HIS A 59 1.82 -8.16 -1.47
C HIS A 59 0.94 -8.26 -0.22
N VAL A 60 -0.33 -8.66 -0.37
CA VAL A 60 -1.25 -8.88 0.75
C VAL A 60 -1.03 -10.27 1.32
N SER A 61 -0.77 -10.34 2.62
CA SER A 61 -0.66 -11.59 3.39
C SER A 61 -2.04 -12.12 3.79
N GLY A 62 -2.96 -11.20 4.13
CA GLY A 62 -4.34 -11.55 4.45
C GLY A 62 -5.24 -10.31 4.49
N ALA A 63 -6.53 -10.53 4.25
CA ALA A 63 -7.56 -9.51 4.34
C ALA A 63 -8.77 -10.07 5.09
N THR A 64 -9.02 -9.56 6.29
CA THR A 64 -10.21 -9.86 7.10
C THR A 64 -10.85 -8.56 7.56
N ASN A 65 -10.71 -8.20 8.85
CA ASN A 65 -11.11 -6.89 9.38
C ASN A 65 -10.04 -5.81 9.14
N VAL A 66 -8.84 -6.24 8.77
CA VAL A 66 -7.68 -5.43 8.38
C VAL A 66 -7.02 -6.07 7.17
N VAL A 67 -6.26 -5.28 6.42
CA VAL A 67 -5.37 -5.78 5.38
C VAL A 67 -3.96 -5.82 5.94
N VAL A 68 -3.33 -6.98 5.86
CA VAL A 68 -1.97 -7.20 6.33
C VAL A 68 -1.05 -7.34 5.12
N LEU A 69 -0.02 -6.52 5.05
CA LEU A 69 1.03 -6.65 4.04
C LEU A 69 2.03 -7.74 4.43
N LYS A 70 2.64 -8.35 3.42
CA LYS A 70 3.78 -9.28 3.61
C LYS A 70 5.06 -8.56 4.04
N THR A 71 5.15 -7.26 3.78
CA THR A 71 6.33 -6.42 4.02
C THR A 71 6.02 -5.30 5.00
N THR A 72 7.06 -4.66 5.51
CA THR A 72 6.95 -3.38 6.20
C THR A 72 6.58 -2.25 5.23
N LEU A 73 6.17 -1.09 5.75
CA LEU A 73 5.84 0.04 4.86
C LEU A 73 7.11 0.63 4.24
N GLU A 74 8.23 0.61 4.97
CA GLU A 74 9.55 1.02 4.53
C GLU A 74 10.00 0.21 3.30
N GLU A 75 9.93 -1.12 3.39
CA GLU A 75 10.25 -2.03 2.28
C GLU A 75 9.28 -1.84 1.11
N PHE A 76 7.98 -1.70 1.39
CA PHE A 76 6.98 -1.47 0.35
C PHE A 76 7.22 -0.14 -0.39
N ALA A 77 7.62 0.91 0.34
CA ALA A 77 7.96 2.19 -0.24
C ALA A 77 9.20 2.12 -1.13
N GLN A 78 10.21 1.34 -0.74
CA GLN A 78 11.40 1.09 -1.57
C GLN A 78 11.05 0.33 -2.85
N LEU A 79 10.17 -0.67 -2.76
CA LEU A 79 9.72 -1.45 -3.93
C LEU A 79 9.00 -0.56 -4.95
N ILE A 80 8.12 0.32 -4.50
CA ILE A 80 7.37 1.22 -5.39
C ILE A 80 8.28 2.33 -5.94
N ALA A 81 9.20 2.85 -5.13
CA ALA A 81 10.17 3.84 -5.60
C ALA A 81 11.08 3.27 -6.69
N HIS A 82 11.49 2.00 -6.58
CA HIS A 82 12.22 1.30 -7.64
C HIS A 82 11.35 1.07 -8.88
N ALA A 83 10.11 0.60 -8.71
CA ALA A 83 9.19 0.37 -9.82
C ALA A 83 8.82 1.66 -10.59
N ALA A 84 8.83 2.82 -9.92
CA ALA A 84 8.60 4.12 -10.56
C ALA A 84 9.85 4.71 -11.24
N ALA A 85 11.05 4.23 -10.88
CA ALA A 85 12.32 4.72 -11.42
C ALA A 85 12.79 3.95 -12.66
N ASP A 86 12.16 2.82 -12.98
CA ASP A 86 12.42 2.02 -14.18
C ASP A 86 11.10 1.82 -14.95
N PRO A 87 10.74 2.76 -15.85
CA PRO A 87 9.64 2.56 -16.77
C PRO A 87 10.18 1.77 -17.97
N ASP A 88 10.00 0.46 -17.96
CA ASP A 88 10.07 -0.35 -19.19
C ASP A 88 9.13 0.22 -20.27
#